data_AF-A0A2I0T1T1-F1
#
_entry.id   AF-A0A2I0T1T1-F1
#
_cell.length_a   1.000
_cell.length_b   1.000
_cell.length_c   1.000
_cell.angle_alpha   90.00
_cell.angle_beta   90.00
_cell.angle_gamma   90.00
#
_symmetry.space_group_name_H-M   'P 1'
#
loop_
_entity.id
_entity.type
_entity.pdbx_description
1 polymer ?
#
loop_
_entity_poly.entity_id
_entity_poly.type
_entity_poly.pdbx_seq_one_letter_code
_entity_poly.pdbx_strand_id
1 'polypeptide(L)'
;MALGEDEEPKVAVEEEEQRKSHKQIEESRQRLAKLLFDGTQMVTNIQVAADLRETQRRAEEAELKLQSHPSVWIFNLSLSRTWSASVPVWRMRLGALAPFSVQGQTHGTVVAELKNKDEQYVQAIKKQSDDIHLLLERMEEQIRLLLKTYRHNLLQIEKAFELERQELLDKNRKKWEEGIQAHNTQEVRSV
;
A
#
# COMPACT_ATOMS: atom_id res chain seq x y z
N MET A 1 75.02 0.94 -0.95
CA MET A 1 73.74 0.43 -0.44
C MET A 1 72.72 1.52 -0.67
N ALA A 2 71.91 1.40 -1.72
CA ALA A 2 70.73 2.22 -1.96
C ALA A 2 69.75 1.25 -2.60
N LEU A 3 68.79 0.78 -1.78
CA LEU A 3 67.76 -0.16 -2.18
C LEU A 3 66.99 0.45 -3.35
N GLY A 4 66.91 -0.30 -4.45
CA GLY A 4 65.96 -0.02 -5.51
C GLY A 4 64.56 -0.06 -4.92
N GLU A 5 63.82 1.03 -5.11
CA GLU A 5 62.39 1.07 -4.88
C GLU A 5 61.77 0.01 -5.79
N ASP A 6 61.30 -1.09 -5.19
CA ASP A 6 60.37 -2.01 -5.82
C ASP A 6 59.12 -1.20 -6.16
N GLU A 7 59.00 -0.80 -7.43
CA GLU A 7 57.70 -0.40 -7.97
C GLU A 7 56.79 -1.63 -7.89
N GLU A 8 55.96 -1.65 -6.84
CA GLU A 8 54.82 -2.57 -6.71
C GLU A 8 53.99 -2.53 -8.02
N PRO A 9 53.53 -3.70 -8.50
CA PRO A 9 52.91 -3.79 -9.81
C PRO A 9 51.60 -3.00 -9.83
N LYS A 10 51.57 -1.90 -10.59
CA LYS A 10 50.38 -1.13 -11.00
C LYS A 10 49.28 -1.93 -11.71
N VAL A 11 49.40 -3.26 -11.80
CA VAL A 11 48.57 -4.15 -12.64
C VAL A 11 47.23 -4.53 -11.98
N ALA A 12 47.00 -4.20 -10.71
CA ALA A 12 45.77 -4.63 -10.02
C ALA A 12 44.62 -3.61 -10.00
N VAL A 13 44.86 -2.36 -10.43
CA VAL A 13 43.91 -1.25 -10.23
C VAL A 13 43.09 -0.90 -11.49
N GLU A 14 43.48 -1.35 -12.68
CA GLU A 14 42.97 -0.78 -13.94
C GLU A 14 41.84 -1.55 -14.67
N GLU A 15 41.28 -2.64 -14.13
CA GLU A 15 40.04 -3.24 -14.68
C GLU A 15 38.92 -3.35 -13.62
N GLU A 16 38.61 -2.22 -13.00
CA GLU A 16 37.30 -1.96 -12.38
C GLU A 16 36.24 -1.57 -13.46
N GLU A 17 36.32 -2.13 -14.67
CA GLU A 17 35.18 -2.17 -15.59
C GLU A 17 34.04 -2.89 -14.85
N GLN A 18 33.03 -2.12 -14.41
CA GLN A 18 31.84 -2.56 -13.69
C GLN A 18 31.58 -4.07 -13.79
N ARG A 19 32.08 -4.83 -12.81
CA ARG A 19 31.99 -6.29 -12.78
C ARG A 19 30.55 -6.72 -13.08
N LYS A 20 30.38 -7.75 -13.90
CA LYS A 20 29.05 -8.24 -14.34
C LYS A 20 28.12 -8.50 -13.15
N SER A 21 28.67 -8.97 -12.03
CA SER A 21 27.97 -9.13 -10.75
C SER A 21 27.41 -7.82 -10.18
N HIS A 22 28.16 -6.72 -10.19
CA HIS A 22 27.69 -5.40 -9.74
C HIS A 22 26.55 -4.87 -10.59
N LYS A 23 26.63 -5.07 -11.91
CA LYS A 23 25.52 -4.72 -12.82
C LYS A 23 24.27 -5.54 -12.50
N GLN A 24 24.42 -6.85 -12.27
CA GLN A 24 23.32 -7.73 -11.88
C GLN A 24 22.66 -7.31 -10.55
N ILE A 25 23.46 -6.89 -9.56
CA ILE A 25 22.95 -6.36 -8.28
C ILE A 25 22.09 -5.12 -8.53
N GLU A 26 22.56 -4.19 -9.34
CA GLU A 26 21.85 -2.94 -9.60
C GLU A 26 20.54 -3.17 -10.37
N GLU A 27 20.55 -4.06 -11.36
CA GLU A 27 19.33 -4.48 -12.07
C GLU A 27 18.33 -5.18 -11.14
N SER A 28 18.81 -6.00 -10.20
CA SER A 28 17.97 -6.62 -9.18
C SER A 28 17.37 -5.58 -8.22
N ARG A 29 18.15 -4.57 -7.81
CA ARG A 29 17.66 -3.46 -6.97
C ARG A 29 16.55 -2.68 -7.66
N GLN A 30 16.74 -2.29 -8.92
CA GLN A 30 15.73 -1.55 -9.68
C GLN A 30 14.44 -2.35 -9.86
N ARG A 31 14.54 -3.65 -10.16
CA ARG A 31 13.37 -4.54 -10.25
C ARG A 31 12.59 -4.61 -8.94
N LEU A 32 13.30 -4.75 -7.82
CA LEU A 32 12.68 -4.81 -6.49
C LEU A 32 12.04 -3.47 -6.10
N ALA A 33 12.71 -2.35 -6.37
CA ALA A 33 12.16 -1.02 -6.12
C ALA A 33 10.87 -0.77 -6.90
N LYS A 34 10.84 -1.14 -8.19
CA LYS A 34 9.63 -1.06 -9.01
C LYS A 34 8.50 -1.92 -8.44
N LEU A 35 8.79 -3.16 -8.06
CA LEU A 35 7.78 -4.07 -7.50
C LEU A 35 7.19 -3.54 -6.18
N LEU A 36 8.03 -2.94 -5.33
CA LEU A 36 7.58 -2.27 -4.11
C LEU A 36 6.67 -1.09 -4.43
N PHE A 37 7.08 -0.23 -5.36
CA PHE A 37 6.29 0.93 -5.79
C PHE A 37 4.92 0.52 -6.34
N ASP A 38 4.89 -0.41 -7.31
CA ASP A 38 3.66 -0.90 -7.94
C ASP A 38 2.70 -1.48 -6.89
N GLY A 39 3.24 -2.23 -5.93
CA GLY A 39 2.46 -2.81 -4.86
C GLY A 39 1.92 -1.77 -3.85
N THR A 40 2.73 -0.77 -3.48
CA THR A 40 2.25 0.36 -2.67
C THR A 40 1.11 1.10 -3.36
N GLN A 41 1.22 1.36 -4.67
CA GLN A 41 0.15 1.98 -5.44
C GLN A 41 -1.14 1.16 -5.40
N MET A 42 -1.05 -0.17 -5.50
CA MET A 42 -2.23 -1.03 -5.44
C MET A 42 -2.97 -0.90 -4.08
N VAL A 43 -2.23 -0.88 -2.97
CA VAL A 43 -2.80 -0.66 -1.63
C VAL A 43 -3.43 0.72 -1.52
N THR A 44 -2.72 1.76 -1.97
CA THR A 44 -3.24 3.13 -1.96
C THR A 44 -4.51 3.27 -2.79
N ASN A 45 -4.61 2.63 -3.96
CA ASN A 45 -5.80 2.69 -4.81
C ASN A 45 -7.04 2.12 -4.10
N ILE A 46 -6.89 1.02 -3.36
CA ILE A 46 -7.99 0.43 -2.59
C ILE A 46 -8.43 1.39 -1.47
N GLN A 47 -7.46 1.96 -0.74
CA GLN A 47 -7.72 2.92 0.34
C GLN A 47 -8.41 4.19 -0.18
N VAL A 48 -7.89 4.80 -1.24
CA VAL A 48 -8.47 6.00 -1.87
C VAL A 48 -9.90 5.72 -2.36
N ALA A 49 -10.14 4.55 -2.95
CA ALA A 49 -11.48 4.17 -3.38
C ALA A 49 -12.44 4.01 -2.20
N ALA A 50 -11.98 3.45 -1.07
CA ALA A 50 -12.77 3.33 0.15
C ALA A 50 -13.07 4.71 0.76
N ASP A 51 -12.05 5.58 0.87
CA ASP A 51 -12.20 6.94 1.38
C ASP A 51 -13.14 7.78 0.52
N LEU A 52 -13.04 7.68 -0.81
CA LEU A 52 -13.94 8.37 -1.73
C LEU A 52 -15.40 7.95 -1.48
N ARG A 53 -15.67 6.65 -1.29
CA ARG A 53 -17.03 6.17 -0.98
C ARG A 53 -17.55 6.71 0.34
N GLU A 54 -16.71 6.77 1.38
CA GLU A 54 -17.11 7.28 2.68
C GLU A 54 -17.33 8.80 2.66
N THR A 55 -16.47 9.54 1.96
CA THR A 55 -16.66 11.00 1.77
C THR A 55 -17.96 11.30 1.03
N GLN A 56 -18.28 10.53 -0.01
CA GLN A 56 -19.54 10.68 -0.74
C GLN A 56 -20.75 10.39 0.15
N ARG A 57 -20.74 9.30 0.92
CA ARG A 57 -21.82 8.97 1.87
C ARG A 57 -22.05 10.10 2.88
N ARG A 58 -20.97 10.69 3.43
CA ARG A 58 -21.08 11.82 4.35
C ARG A 58 -21.63 13.08 3.70
N ALA A 59 -21.29 13.33 2.44
CA ALA A 59 -21.82 14.46 1.68
C ALA A 59 -23.33 14.32 1.49
N GLU A 60 -23.80 13.15 1.06
CA GLU A 60 -25.23 12.84 0.89
C GLU A 60 -26.01 13.00 2.22
N GLU A 61 -25.46 12.51 3.33
CA GLU A 61 -26.06 12.70 4.66
C GLU A 61 -26.10 14.17 5.10
N ALA A 62 -25.07 14.95 4.79
CA ALA A 62 -25.03 16.37 5.10
C ALA A 62 -26.08 17.15 4.30
N GLU A 63 -26.26 16.84 3.03
CA GLU A 63 -27.31 17.43 2.19
C GLU A 63 -28.71 17.13 2.71
N LEU A 64 -28.98 15.87 3.06
CA LEU A 64 -30.26 15.47 3.66
C LEU A 64 -30.52 16.19 4.99
N LYS A 65 -29.49 16.33 5.83
CA LYS A 65 -29.59 17.10 7.08
C LYS A 65 -29.85 18.58 6.82
N LEU A 66 -29.26 19.16 5.77
CA LEU A 66 -29.46 20.56 5.40
C LEU A 66 -30.87 20.81 4.85
N GLN A 67 -31.45 19.86 4.12
CA GLN A 67 -32.85 19.95 3.65
C GLN A 67 -33.85 19.79 4.79
N SER A 68 -33.54 18.92 5.76
CA SER A 68 -34.41 18.67 6.92
C SER A 68 -34.29 19.77 7.99
N HIS A 69 -33.11 20.38 8.17
CA HIS A 69 -32.85 21.38 9.22
C HIS A 69 -33.81 22.58 9.21
N PRO A 70 -34.05 23.28 8.08
CA PRO A 70 -35.00 24.38 8.03
C PRO A 70 -36.41 23.95 8.39
N SER A 71 -36.84 22.79 7.89
CA SER A 71 -38.17 22.23 8.17
C SER A 71 -38.35 21.86 9.65
N VAL A 72 -37.35 21.21 10.25
CA VAL A 72 -37.32 20.84 11.67
C VAL A 72 -37.21 22.08 12.55
N TRP A 73 -36.43 23.09 12.16
CA TRP A 73 -36.25 24.34 12.89
C TRP A 73 -37.52 25.21 12.85
N ILE A 74 -38.15 25.36 11.69
CA ILE A 74 -39.44 26.03 11.51
C ILE A 74 -40.52 25.31 12.33
N PHE A 75 -40.55 23.97 12.29
CA PHE A 75 -41.44 23.16 13.11
C PHE A 75 -41.21 23.38 14.61
N ASN A 76 -39.95 23.37 15.08
CA ASN A 76 -39.61 23.62 16.49
C ASN A 76 -39.99 25.03 16.95
N LEU A 77 -39.74 26.05 16.12
CA LEU A 77 -40.09 27.44 16.40
C LEU A 77 -41.61 27.64 16.45
N SER A 78 -42.33 27.00 15.53
CA SER A 78 -43.80 26.95 15.53
C SER A 78 -44.35 26.24 16.77
N LEU A 79 -43.76 25.10 17.14
CA LEU A 79 -44.14 24.34 18.33
C LEU A 79 -43.89 25.15 19.61
N SER A 80 -42.73 25.81 19.72
CA SER A 80 -42.40 26.68 20.85
C SER A 80 -43.36 27.88 20.98
N ARG A 81 -43.74 28.50 19.86
CA ARG A 81 -44.74 29.58 19.83
C ARG A 81 -46.14 29.10 20.23
N THR A 82 -46.57 27.96 19.73
CA THR A 82 -47.90 27.39 20.02
C THR A 82 -48.03 26.86 21.45
N TRP A 83 -46.95 26.29 21.99
CA TRP A 83 -46.88 25.86 23.39
C TRP A 83 -46.93 27.05 24.35
N SER A 84 -46.24 28.16 24.01
CA SER A 84 -46.26 29.37 24.83
C SER A 84 -47.64 30.05 24.88
N ALA A 85 -48.49 29.88 23.86
CA ALA A 85 -49.79 30.55 23.75
C ALA A 85 -50.96 29.78 24.39
N SER A 86 -50.83 28.48 24.63
CA SER A 86 -52.01 27.61 24.77
C SER A 86 -52.04 26.76 26.05
N VAL A 87 -51.07 26.90 26.96
CA VAL A 87 -50.99 26.16 28.24
C VAL A 87 -52.31 26.14 29.05
N PRO A 88 -53.15 27.20 29.06
CA PRO A 88 -54.44 27.15 29.78
C PRO A 88 -55.55 26.39 29.04
N VAL A 89 -55.57 26.41 27.70
CA VAL A 89 -56.70 25.91 26.88
C VAL A 89 -56.65 24.40 26.67
N TRP A 90 -55.45 23.81 26.56
CA TRP A 90 -55.28 22.36 26.36
C TRP A 90 -55.78 21.54 27.55
N ARG A 91 -55.60 22.05 28.79
CA ARG A 91 -56.09 21.39 30.01
C ARG A 91 -57.62 21.22 30.01
N MET A 92 -58.34 22.09 29.32
CA MET A 92 -59.80 22.11 29.29
C MET A 92 -60.41 21.29 28.14
N ARG A 93 -59.61 20.88 27.15
CA ARG A 93 -60.09 20.22 25.90
C ARG A 93 -59.64 18.76 25.74
N LEU A 94 -58.81 18.23 26.64
CA LEU A 94 -58.29 16.86 26.64
C LEU A 94 -59.31 15.82 27.17
N GLY A 95 -60.56 15.92 26.73
CA GLY A 95 -61.61 14.91 26.96
C GLY A 95 -61.87 13.98 25.76
N ALA A 96 -61.17 14.13 24.64
CA ALA A 96 -61.43 13.35 23.43
C ALA A 96 -60.12 12.88 22.75
N LEU A 97 -59.86 11.57 22.89
CA LEU A 97 -59.16 10.55 22.07
C LEU A 97 -58.20 10.90 20.89
N ALA A 98 -58.05 12.15 20.44
CA ALA A 98 -57.20 12.54 19.31
C ALA A 98 -55.66 12.53 19.55
N PRO A 99 -55.11 12.82 20.74
CA PRO A 99 -53.65 12.93 20.93
C PRO A 99 -52.90 11.62 20.71
N PHE A 100 -53.51 10.49 21.09
CA PHE A 100 -52.87 9.17 21.05
C PHE A 100 -52.65 8.65 19.63
N SER A 101 -53.56 8.96 18.70
CA SER A 101 -53.46 8.54 17.30
C SER A 101 -52.28 9.21 16.58
N VAL A 102 -52.11 10.52 16.77
CA VAL A 102 -51.00 11.29 16.19
C VAL A 102 -49.67 10.93 16.85
N GLN A 103 -49.67 10.68 18.17
CA GLN A 103 -48.48 10.22 18.89
C GLN A 103 -48.04 8.81 18.47
N GLY A 104 -48.99 7.90 18.20
CA GLY A 104 -48.69 6.58 17.65
C GLY A 104 -48.13 6.62 16.22
N GLN A 105 -48.67 7.50 15.36
CA GLN A 105 -48.15 7.70 14.01
C GLN A 105 -46.71 8.26 14.02
N THR A 106 -46.44 9.27 14.86
CA THR A 106 -45.10 9.86 14.98
C THR A 106 -44.07 8.89 15.56
N HIS A 107 -44.43 8.12 16.61
CA HIS A 107 -43.57 7.03 17.09
C HIS A 107 -43.31 5.98 16.01
N GLY A 108 -44.33 5.59 15.24
CA GLY A 108 -44.18 4.66 14.13
C GLY A 108 -43.19 5.16 13.07
N THR A 109 -43.27 6.44 12.69
CA THR A 109 -42.36 7.05 11.72
C THR A 109 -40.91 7.11 12.22
N VAL A 110 -40.69 7.48 13.48
CA VAL A 110 -39.35 7.54 14.06
C VAL A 110 -38.76 6.14 14.22
N VAL A 111 -39.55 5.15 14.62
CA VAL A 111 -39.11 3.75 14.70
C VAL A 111 -38.74 3.21 13.32
N ALA A 112 -39.50 3.52 12.28
CA ALA A 112 -39.18 3.11 10.91
C ALA A 112 -37.87 3.77 10.41
N GLU A 113 -37.67 5.06 10.69
CA GLU A 113 -36.45 5.77 10.32
C GLU A 113 -35.22 5.22 11.05
N LEU A 114 -35.34 4.91 12.34
CA LEU A 114 -34.28 4.29 13.13
C LEU A 114 -33.90 2.91 12.58
N LYS A 115 -34.88 2.07 12.23
CA LYS A 115 -34.65 0.76 11.62
C LYS A 115 -33.92 0.88 10.27
N ASN A 116 -34.32 1.84 9.44
CA ASN A 116 -33.67 2.08 8.16
C ASN A 116 -32.20 2.51 8.33
N LYS A 117 -31.90 3.39 9.30
CA LYS A 117 -30.51 3.79 9.61
C LYS A 117 -29.70 2.63 10.19
N ASP A 118 -30.29 1.79 11.03
CA ASP A 118 -29.65 0.59 11.57
C ASP A 118 -29.29 -0.41 10.44
N GLU A 119 -30.22 -0.64 9.51
CA GLU A 119 -29.98 -1.48 8.34
C GLU A 119 -28.87 -0.93 7.45
N GLN A 120 -28.86 0.38 7.20
CA GLN A 120 -27.79 1.05 6.46
C GLN A 120 -26.44 0.95 7.17
N TYR A 121 -26.41 1.08 8.50
CA TYR A 121 -25.18 0.92 9.29
C TYR A 121 -24.62 -0.49 9.21
N VAL A 122 -25.49 -1.51 9.32
CA VAL A 122 -25.10 -2.92 9.15
C VAL A 122 -24.55 -3.18 7.75
N GLN A 123 -25.17 -2.62 6.71
CA GLN A 123 -24.68 -2.74 5.33
C GLN A 123 -23.32 -2.05 5.14
N ALA A 124 -23.12 -0.87 5.75
CA ALA A 124 -21.86 -0.16 5.68
C ALA A 124 -20.71 -0.95 6.35
N ILE A 125 -20.96 -1.55 7.52
CA ILE A 125 -19.98 -2.41 8.18
C ILE A 125 -19.62 -3.61 7.30
N LYS A 126 -20.61 -4.28 6.71
CA LYS A 126 -20.36 -5.42 5.81
C LYS A 126 -19.47 -5.02 4.63
N LYS A 127 -19.82 -3.91 3.96
CA LYS A 127 -19.03 -3.37 2.85
C LYS A 127 -17.60 -3.03 3.26
N GLN A 128 -17.42 -2.41 4.42
CA GLN A 128 -16.09 -2.12 4.96
C GLN A 128 -15.32 -3.41 5.26
N SER A 129 -15.97 -4.43 5.81
CA SER A 129 -15.36 -5.74 6.04
C SER A 129 -14.89 -6.37 4.73
N ASP A 130 -15.72 -6.34 3.68
CA ASP A 130 -15.38 -6.86 2.36
C ASP A 130 -14.19 -6.11 1.73
N ASP A 131 -14.16 -4.77 1.88
CA ASP A 131 -13.04 -3.94 1.42
C ASP A 131 -11.73 -4.28 2.16
N ILE A 132 -11.80 -4.52 3.48
CA ILE A 132 -10.65 -4.94 4.29
C ILE A 132 -10.18 -6.35 3.88
N HIS A 133 -11.10 -7.30 3.67
CA HIS A 133 -10.76 -8.65 3.22
C HIS A 133 -10.06 -8.62 1.86
N LEU A 134 -10.58 -7.85 0.91
CA LEU A 134 -9.95 -7.68 -0.40
C LEU A 134 -8.54 -7.07 -0.26
N LEU A 135 -8.38 -6.06 0.60
CA LEU A 135 -7.07 -5.47 0.85
C LEU A 135 -6.08 -6.50 1.42
N LEU A 136 -6.51 -7.32 2.38
CA LEU A 136 -5.70 -8.39 2.97
C LEU A 136 -5.25 -9.41 1.92
N GLU A 137 -6.19 -9.94 1.13
CA GLU A 137 -5.87 -10.90 0.06
C GLU A 137 -4.83 -10.34 -0.93
N ARG A 138 -4.99 -9.06 -1.30
CA ARG A 138 -4.09 -8.38 -2.22
C ARG A 138 -2.70 -8.14 -1.62
N MET A 139 -2.64 -7.72 -0.35
CA MET A 139 -1.37 -7.52 0.36
C MET A 139 -0.63 -8.84 0.55
N GLU A 140 -1.33 -9.93 0.88
CA GLU A 140 -0.72 -11.25 0.98
C GLU A 140 -0.13 -11.72 -0.35
N GLU A 141 -0.87 -11.56 -1.45
CA GLU A 141 -0.37 -11.90 -2.78
C GLU A 141 0.85 -11.05 -3.16
N GLN A 142 0.84 -9.75 -2.85
CA GLN A 142 1.98 -8.87 -3.06
C GLN A 142 3.20 -9.32 -2.25
N ILE A 143 3.03 -9.71 -0.99
CA ILE A 143 4.12 -10.23 -0.15
C ILE A 143 4.67 -11.54 -0.72
N ARG A 144 3.80 -12.47 -1.16
CA ARG A 144 4.23 -13.73 -1.79
C ARG A 144 5.04 -13.46 -3.06
N LEU A 145 4.57 -12.57 -3.93
CA LEU A 145 5.25 -12.19 -5.16
C LEU A 145 6.60 -11.52 -4.88
N LEU A 146 6.64 -10.62 -3.90
CA LEU A 146 7.85 -9.94 -3.46
C LEU A 146 8.89 -10.95 -2.97
N LEU A 147 8.50 -11.88 -2.09
CA LEU A 147 9.38 -12.94 -1.58
C LEU A 147 9.91 -13.85 -2.70
N LYS A 148 9.04 -14.24 -3.64
CA LYS A 148 9.42 -15.05 -4.81
C LYS A 148 10.44 -14.31 -5.68
N THR A 149 10.23 -13.01 -5.90
CA THR A 149 11.12 -12.15 -6.68
C THR A 149 12.46 -11.94 -5.97
N TYR A 150 12.47 -11.74 -4.65
CA TYR A 150 13.71 -11.66 -3.87
C TYR A 150 14.54 -12.94 -3.99
N ARG A 151 13.92 -14.11 -3.79
CA ARG A 151 14.60 -15.41 -3.93
C ARG A 151 15.20 -15.58 -5.33
N HIS A 152 14.43 -15.23 -6.37
CA HIS A 152 14.92 -15.30 -7.74
C HIS A 152 16.11 -14.37 -7.98
N ASN A 153 16.02 -13.12 -7.54
CA ASN A 153 17.11 -12.15 -7.71
C ASN A 153 18.40 -12.58 -6.99
N LEU A 154 18.29 -13.08 -5.75
CA LEU A 154 19.44 -13.61 -5.02
C LEU A 154 20.14 -14.74 -5.78
N LEU A 155 19.35 -15.66 -6.34
CA LEU A 155 19.87 -16.78 -7.11
C LEU A 155 20.56 -16.32 -8.42
N GLN A 156 20.03 -15.28 -9.08
CA GLN A 156 20.69 -14.70 -10.25
C GLN A 156 21.99 -13.98 -9.91
N ILE A 157 22.02 -13.26 -8.78
CA ILE A 157 23.23 -12.59 -8.28
C ILE A 157 24.30 -13.65 -7.97
N GLU A 158 23.94 -14.72 -7.25
CA GLU A 158 24.86 -15.82 -6.94
C GLU A 158 25.44 -16.46 -8.21
N LYS A 159 24.59 -16.75 -9.20
CA LYS A 159 25.05 -17.26 -10.50
C LYS A 159 26.01 -16.30 -11.21
N ALA A 160 25.73 -15.00 -11.18
CA ALA A 160 26.60 -14.01 -11.80
C ALA A 160 27.98 -13.97 -11.13
N PHE A 161 28.04 -14.03 -9.80
CA PHE A 161 29.30 -14.10 -9.05
C PHE A 161 30.07 -15.40 -9.31
N GLU A 162 29.37 -16.54 -9.36
CA GLU A 162 29.99 -17.84 -9.62
C GLU A 162 30.65 -17.87 -11.00
N LEU A 163 29.94 -17.41 -12.03
CA LEU A 163 30.46 -17.33 -13.39
C LEU A 163 31.65 -16.36 -13.48
N GLU A 164 31.55 -15.20 -12.85
CA GLU A 164 32.66 -14.24 -12.82
C GLU A 164 33.90 -14.83 -12.14
N ARG A 165 33.73 -15.56 -11.04
CA ARG A 165 34.84 -16.25 -10.35
C ARG A 165 35.47 -17.31 -11.24
N GLN A 166 34.67 -18.10 -11.97
CA GLN A 166 35.16 -19.10 -12.91
C GLN A 166 35.96 -18.44 -14.05
N GLU A 167 35.42 -17.37 -14.65
CA GLU A 167 36.13 -16.59 -15.67
C GLU A 167 37.48 -16.05 -15.17
N LEU A 168 37.53 -15.56 -13.92
CA LEU A 168 38.77 -15.06 -13.31
C LEU A 168 39.80 -16.18 -13.07
N LEU A 169 39.36 -17.34 -12.55
CA LEU A 169 40.24 -18.49 -12.35
C LEU A 169 40.80 -19.02 -13.66
N ASP A 170 39.96 -19.09 -14.70
CA ASP A 170 40.39 -19.51 -16.04
C ASP A 170 41.40 -18.55 -16.66
N LYS A 171 41.18 -17.24 -16.51
CA LYS A 171 42.15 -16.22 -16.96
C LYS A 171 43.48 -16.36 -16.23
N ASN A 172 43.46 -16.53 -14.90
CA ASN A 172 44.67 -16.69 -14.10
C ASN A 172 45.44 -17.97 -14.44
N ARG A 173 44.72 -19.09 -14.63
CA ARG A 173 45.32 -20.36 -15.07
C ARG A 173 46.03 -20.22 -16.42
N LYS A 174 45.40 -19.59 -17.41
CA LYS A 174 46.01 -19.35 -18.73
C LYS A 174 47.27 -18.50 -18.63
N LYS A 175 47.23 -17.39 -17.90
CA LYS A 175 48.41 -16.53 -17.67
C LYS A 175 49.56 -17.31 -17.02
N TRP A 176 49.25 -18.18 -16.06
CA TRP A 176 50.24 -19.03 -15.41
C TRP A 176 50.86 -20.05 -16.38
N GLU A 177 50.05 -20.73 -17.19
CA GLU A 177 50.50 -21.67 -18.22
C GLU A 177 51.38 -20.99 -19.27
N GLU A 178 50.99 -19.80 -19.74
CA GLU A 178 51.77 -18.97 -20.66
C GLU A 178 53.12 -18.57 -20.05
N GLY A 179 53.13 -18.17 -18.78
CA GLY A 179 54.36 -17.83 -18.04
C GLY A 179 55.33 -19.01 -17.93
N ILE A 180 54.82 -20.20 -17.60
CA ILE A 180 55.62 -21.43 -17.56
C ILE A 180 56.18 -21.76 -18.95
N GLN A 181 55.36 -21.67 -20.00
CA GLN A 181 55.81 -21.95 -21.36
C GLN A 181 56.88 -20.98 -21.84
N ALA A 182 56.72 -19.69 -21.53
CA ALA A 182 57.71 -18.66 -21.85
C ALA A 182 59.06 -18.93 -21.16
N HIS A 183 59.03 -19.24 -19.85
CA HIS A 183 60.22 -19.60 -19.09
C HIS A 183 60.93 -20.83 -19.67
N ASN A 184 60.19 -21.91 -19.94
CA ASN A 184 60.77 -23.14 -20.52
C ASN A 184 61.38 -22.90 -21.90
N THR A 185 60.75 -22.05 -22.72
CA THR A 185 61.27 -21.69 -24.05
C THR A 185 62.57 -20.89 -23.95
N GLN A 186 62.67 -20.03 -22.93
CA GLN A 186 63.88 -19.27 -22.67
C GLN A 186 65.04 -20.17 -22.23
N GLU A 187 64.80 -21.12 -21.31
CA GLU A 187 65.79 -22.11 -20.86
C GLU A 187 66.33 -22.95 -22.02
N VAL A 188 65.46 -23.44 -22.92
CA VAL A 188 65.87 -24.20 -24.11
C VAL A 188 66.68 -23.36 -25.09
N ARG A 189 66.46 -22.05 -25.15
CA ARG A 189 67.19 -21.13 -26.05
C ARG A 189 68.56 -20.72 -25.49
N SER A 190 68.75 -20.81 -24.18
CA SER A 190 70.02 -20.50 -23.49
C SER A 190 70.99 -21.68 -23.40
N VAL A 191 70.60 -22.86 -23.88
CA VAL A 191 71.45 -24.08 -24.00
C VAL A 191 71.89 -24.25 -25.44
#